data_AF-W1Y0A2-F1
#
_entry.id   AF-W1Y0A2-F1
#
_cell.length_a   1.000
_cell.length_b   1.000
_cell.length_c   1.000
_cell.angle_alpha   90.00
_cell.angle_beta   90.00
_cell.angle_gamma   90.00
#
_symmetry.space_group_name_H-M   'P 1'
#
loop_
_entity.id
_entity.type
_entity.pdbx_description
1 polymer ?
#
loop_
_entity_poly.entity_id
_entity_poly.type
_entity_poly.pdbx_seq_one_letter_code
_entity_poly.pdbx_strand_id
1 'polypeptide(L)'
;GVRPEFRVLAYRIAPDDGALTFAAESALPGSPTHISTDHQGQFVFVGSYNAGNVSVTRLEDGLPVGVVDVVEGLDGCHSANISPDNRTLWVPALKQDRICLFTVSDDGHLVAQDPAEVTTVEGAGP
;
A
#
# COMPACT_ATOMS: atom_id res chain seq x y z
N GLY A 1 -18.88 -8.32 16.86
CA GLY A 1 -17.55 -7.91 17.34
C GLY A 1 -17.27 -6.50 16.89
N VAL A 2 -16.62 -5.67 17.71
CA VAL A 2 -16.16 -4.34 17.31
C VAL A 2 -15.11 -4.52 16.20
N ARG A 3 -15.31 -3.91 15.03
CA ARG A 3 -14.26 -3.88 14.01
C ARG A 3 -13.18 -2.90 14.49
N PRO A 4 -11.91 -3.28 14.55
CA PRO A 4 -10.85 -2.35 14.93
C PRO A 4 -10.76 -1.21 13.92
N GLU A 5 -10.36 -0.03 14.39
CA GLU A 5 -10.02 1.09 13.52
C GLU A 5 -8.66 0.79 12.88
N PHE A 6 -8.64 0.51 11.58
CA PHE A 6 -7.39 0.27 10.86
C PHE A 6 -6.67 1.59 10.62
N ARG A 7 -5.38 1.64 10.96
CA ARG A 7 -4.56 2.86 10.87
C ARG A 7 -3.13 2.52 10.48
N VAL A 8 -2.47 3.46 9.80
CA VAL A 8 -1.01 3.54 9.71
C VAL A 8 -0.53 4.53 10.78
N LEU A 9 0.51 4.17 11.52
CA LEU A 9 1.09 4.98 12.59
C LEU A 9 2.51 5.41 12.19
N ALA A 10 2.84 6.67 12.42
CA ALA A 10 4.19 7.21 12.24
C ALA A 10 4.81 7.53 13.61
N TYR A 11 6.06 7.14 13.77
CA TYR A 11 6.88 7.43 14.95
C TYR A 11 8.17 8.13 14.51
N ARG A 12 8.64 9.07 15.33
CA ARG A 12 10.02 9.60 15.22
C ARG A 12 10.96 8.72 16.04
N ILE A 13 12.12 8.43 15.48
CA ILE A 13 13.20 7.69 16.13
C ILE A 13 14.20 8.72 16.67
N ALA A 14 14.42 8.73 17.99
CA ALA A 14 15.43 9.60 18.60
C ALA A 14 16.85 9.16 18.17
N PRO A 15 17.73 10.08 17.76
CA PRO A 15 19.05 9.73 17.22
C PRO A 15 20.01 9.18 18.27
N ASP A 16 19.80 9.52 19.54
CA ASP A 16 20.75 9.21 20.62
C ASP A 16 20.54 7.80 21.20
N ASP A 17 19.28 7.37 21.33
CA ASP A 17 18.90 6.13 22.03
C ASP A 17 17.89 5.25 21.26
N GLY A 18 17.44 5.68 20.08
CA GLY A 18 16.47 4.96 19.26
C GLY A 18 15.04 4.96 19.80
N ALA A 19 14.72 5.78 20.82
CA ALA A 19 13.39 5.84 21.39
C ALA A 19 12.34 6.27 20.34
N LEU A 20 11.18 5.60 20.35
CA LEU A 20 10.06 5.89 19.46
C LEU A 20 9.09 6.88 20.12
N THR A 21 8.85 8.01 19.45
CA THR A 21 7.80 8.97 19.85
C THR A 21 6.71 9.01 18.80
N PHE A 22 5.47 8.76 19.19
CA PHE A 22 4.31 8.87 18.29
C PHE A 22 4.27 10.26 17.64
N ALA A 23 4.06 10.31 16.34
CA ALA A 23 4.09 11.55 15.57
C ALA A 23 2.78 11.84 14.84
N ALA A 24 2.21 10.84 14.18
CA ALA A 24 0.98 10.99 13.42
C ALA A 24 0.33 9.63 13.14
N GLU A 25 -0.92 9.66 12.70
CA GLU A 25 -1.64 8.50 12.20
C GLU A 25 -2.59 8.88 11.08
N SER A 26 -2.95 7.90 10.25
CA SER A 26 -4.02 8.04 9.28
C SER A 26 -4.85 6.76 9.19
N ALA A 27 -6.16 6.91 8.99
CA ALA A 27 -7.07 5.79 8.86
C ALA A 27 -6.82 5.01 7.56
N LEU A 28 -7.08 3.71 7.59
CA LEU A 28 -6.98 2.81 6.45
C LEU A 28 -8.36 2.22 6.10
N PRO A 29 -8.65 1.99 4.81
CA PRO A 29 -9.95 1.44 4.38
C PRO A 29 -10.10 -0.06 4.72
N GLY A 30 -9.01 -0.76 5.01
CA GLY A 30 -8.98 -2.20 5.27
C GLY A 30 -7.86 -2.60 6.21
N SER A 31 -7.86 -3.88 6.63
CA SER A 31 -6.81 -4.41 7.51
C SER A 31 -5.48 -4.51 6.78
N PRO A 32 -4.42 -3.82 7.22
CA PRO A 32 -3.13 -3.85 6.55
C PRO A 32 -2.51 -5.24 6.65
N THR A 33 -2.13 -5.82 5.52
CA THR A 33 -1.33 -7.06 5.44
C THR A 33 0.11 -6.77 5.04
N HIS A 34 0.32 -5.71 4.27
CA HIS A 34 1.63 -5.24 3.85
C HIS A 34 1.64 -3.72 3.75
N ILE A 35 2.78 -3.11 4.07
CA ILE A 35 3.02 -1.69 3.93
C ILE A 35 4.38 -1.47 3.26
N SER A 36 4.43 -0.54 2.31
CA SER A 36 5.66 -0.06 1.68
C SER A 36 5.56 1.45 1.42
N THR A 37 6.68 2.06 1.07
CA THR A 37 6.72 3.47 0.65
C THR A 37 7.22 3.55 -0.79
N ASP A 38 6.91 4.65 -1.44
CA ASP A 38 7.64 5.03 -2.64
C ASP A 38 9.07 5.47 -2.28
N HIS A 39 9.96 5.54 -3.28
CA HIS A 39 11.36 5.87 -3.07
C HIS A 39 11.62 7.35 -2.73
N GLN A 40 10.62 8.21 -2.84
CA GLN A 40 10.71 9.64 -2.55
C GLN A 40 10.06 10.02 -1.21
N GLY A 41 9.40 9.08 -0.53
CA GLY A 41 8.73 9.32 0.75
C GLY A 41 7.49 10.20 0.63
N GLN A 42 6.85 10.20 -0.54
CA GLN A 42 5.61 10.93 -0.85
C GLN A 42 4.37 10.08 -0.56
N PHE A 43 4.47 8.75 -0.62
CA PHE A 43 3.33 7.86 -0.48
C PHE A 43 3.67 6.60 0.34
N VAL A 44 2.68 6.14 1.10
CA VAL A 44 2.60 4.80 1.68
C VAL A 44 1.61 3.98 0.86
N PHE A 45 2.00 2.77 0.46
CA PHE A 45 1.12 1.79 -0.17
C PHE A 45 0.75 0.72 0.85
N VAL A 46 -0.54 0.42 0.97
CA VAL A 46 -1.04 -0.59 1.91
C VAL A 46 -1.89 -1.60 1.18
N GLY A 47 -1.43 -2.86 1.16
CA GLY A 47 -2.23 -3.99 0.69
C GLY A 47 -3.07 -4.57 1.82
N SER A 48 -4.35 -4.86 1.55
CA SER A 48 -5.28 -5.48 2.49
C SER A 48 -5.81 -6.81 1.95
N TYR A 49 -5.35 -7.91 2.54
CA TYR A 49 -5.70 -9.24 2.08
C TYR A 49 -7.19 -9.56 2.27
N ASN A 50 -7.73 -9.21 3.45
CA ASN A 50 -9.12 -9.52 3.80
C ASN A 50 -10.12 -8.49 3.24
N ALA A 51 -9.72 -7.23 3.08
CA ALA A 51 -10.57 -6.23 2.44
C ALA A 51 -10.55 -6.33 0.91
N GLY A 52 -9.50 -6.94 0.33
CA GLY A 52 -9.39 -7.12 -1.10
C GLY A 52 -9.04 -5.82 -1.83
N ASN A 53 -8.20 -4.99 -1.24
CA ASN A 53 -7.81 -3.70 -1.81
C ASN A 53 -6.34 -3.35 -1.60
N VAL A 54 -5.87 -2.40 -2.39
CA VAL A 54 -4.66 -1.62 -2.13
C VAL A 54 -5.07 -0.17 -1.95
N SER A 55 -4.43 0.53 -1.01
CA SER A 55 -4.65 1.96 -0.78
C SER A 55 -3.34 2.73 -0.81
N VAL A 56 -3.44 4.00 -1.19
CA VAL A 56 -2.34 4.96 -1.21
C VAL A 56 -2.64 6.04 -0.19
N THR A 57 -1.72 6.25 0.74
CA THR A 57 -1.78 7.33 1.73
C THR A 57 -0.67 8.32 1.45
N ARG A 58 -1.00 9.60 1.31
CA ARG A 58 0.01 10.65 1.12
C ARG A 58 0.82 10.86 2.39
N LEU A 59 2.10 11.10 2.21
CA LEU A 59 3.05 11.51 3.24
C LEU A 59 3.44 12.98 3.04
N GLU A 60 3.55 13.71 4.13
CA GLU A 60 4.17 15.04 4.19
C GLU A 60 5.23 15.00 5.30
N ASP A 61 6.50 15.25 4.95
CA ASP A 61 7.64 15.11 5.86
C ASP A 61 7.69 13.75 6.59
N GLY A 62 7.33 12.68 5.88
CA GLY A 62 7.26 11.31 6.42
C GLY A 62 6.04 11.03 7.32
N LEU A 63 5.11 11.98 7.45
CA LEU A 63 3.88 11.84 8.23
C LEU A 63 2.69 11.54 7.32
N PRO A 64 1.86 10.52 7.63
CA PRO A 64 0.67 10.23 6.83
C PRO A 64 -0.40 11.30 7.04
N VAL A 65 -0.89 11.89 5.94
CA VAL A 65 -1.87 12.99 5.98
C VAL A 65 -3.24 12.63 5.41
N GLY A 66 -3.41 11.42 4.86
CA GLY A 66 -4.71 10.95 4.36
C GLY A 66 -4.60 9.99 3.19
N VAL A 67 -5.61 9.15 3.03
CA VAL A 67 -5.76 8.26 1.86
C VAL A 67 -6.09 9.12 0.64
N VAL A 68 -5.35 8.93 -0.45
CA VAL A 68 -5.55 9.62 -1.74
C VAL A 68 -6.18 8.70 -2.79
N ASP A 69 -5.96 7.39 -2.70
CA ASP A 69 -6.57 6.43 -3.60
C ASP A 69 -6.81 5.06 -2.95
N VAL A 70 -7.80 4.35 -3.45
CA VAL A 70 -8.14 2.97 -3.06
C VAL A 70 -8.59 2.20 -4.30
N VAL A 71 -7.87 1.12 -4.61
CA VAL A 71 -8.26 0.17 -5.67
C VAL A 71 -8.81 -1.09 -5.03
N GLU A 72 -10.09 -1.34 -5.26
CA GLU A 72 -10.85 -2.49 -4.78
C GLU A 72 -10.81 -3.66 -5.79
N GLY A 73 -11.32 -4.83 -5.39
CA GLY A 73 -11.48 -6.00 -6.27
C GLY A 73 -10.20 -6.84 -6.44
N LEU A 74 -9.26 -6.68 -5.53
CA LEU A 74 -7.97 -7.36 -5.46
C LEU A 74 -8.02 -8.46 -4.40
N ASP A 75 -8.82 -9.51 -4.63
CA ASP A 75 -9.06 -10.54 -3.63
C ASP A 75 -7.74 -11.22 -3.20
N GLY A 76 -7.47 -11.19 -1.89
CA GLY A 76 -6.20 -11.66 -1.36
C GLY A 76 -5.02 -10.77 -1.73
N CYS A 77 -5.22 -9.45 -1.84
CA CYS A 77 -4.16 -8.45 -2.01
C CYS A 77 -3.09 -8.62 -0.94
N HIS A 78 -1.92 -9.15 -1.31
CA HIS A 78 -0.93 -9.59 -0.34
C HIS A 78 0.17 -8.57 -0.10
N SER A 79 0.56 -7.85 -1.14
CA SER A 79 1.60 -6.82 -1.08
C SER A 79 1.37 -5.74 -2.13
N ALA A 80 2.12 -4.65 -1.99
CA ALA A 80 2.16 -3.54 -2.93
C ALA A 80 3.62 -3.11 -3.03
N ASN A 81 4.25 -3.27 -4.20
CA ASN A 81 5.69 -3.14 -4.35
C ASN A 81 5.99 -2.16 -5.47
N ILE A 82 6.61 -1.03 -5.13
CA ILE A 82 7.01 -0.05 -6.13
C ILE A 82 8.25 -0.56 -6.87
N SER A 83 8.22 -0.40 -8.19
CA SER A 83 9.35 -0.71 -9.06
C SER A 83 10.52 0.25 -8.82
N PRO A 84 11.78 -0.14 -9.15
CA PRO A 84 12.96 0.68 -8.86
C PRO A 84 12.97 2.08 -9.51
N ASP A 85 12.21 2.28 -10.60
CA ASP A 85 12.06 3.59 -11.25
C ASP A 85 10.99 4.48 -10.60
N ASN A 86 10.36 4.01 -9.51
CA ASN A 86 9.28 4.64 -8.76
C ASN A 86 7.97 4.86 -9.54
N ARG A 87 7.75 4.16 -10.68
CA ARG A 87 6.59 4.42 -11.54
C ARG A 87 5.51 3.35 -11.49
N THR A 88 5.92 2.09 -11.51
CA THR A 88 4.96 0.96 -11.53
C THR A 88 4.82 0.36 -10.14
N LEU A 89 3.60 0.30 -9.61
CA LEU A 89 3.24 -0.45 -8.42
C LEU A 89 2.74 -1.85 -8.81
N TRP A 90 3.40 -2.88 -8.31
CA TRP A 90 3.01 -4.27 -8.50
C TRP A 90 2.19 -4.75 -7.32
N VAL A 91 0.97 -5.22 -7.58
CA VAL A 91 0.00 -5.59 -6.56
C VAL A 91 -0.50 -7.02 -6.80
N PRO A 92 0.10 -8.03 -6.14
CA PRO A 92 -0.36 -9.41 -6.23
C PRO A 92 -1.72 -9.61 -5.54
N ALA A 93 -2.70 -10.14 -6.27
CA ALA A 93 -4.00 -10.58 -5.77
C ALA A 93 -4.05 -12.11 -5.78
N LEU A 94 -3.63 -12.72 -4.66
CA LEU A 94 -3.29 -14.14 -4.61
C LEU A 94 -4.48 -15.08 -4.78
N LYS A 95 -5.72 -14.63 -4.49
CA LYS A 95 -6.92 -15.45 -4.74
C LYS A 95 -7.39 -15.38 -6.19
N GLN A 96 -6.70 -14.60 -7.01
CA GLN A 96 -7.03 -14.34 -8.42
C GLN A 96 -5.86 -14.70 -9.36
N ASP A 97 -4.77 -15.28 -8.82
CA ASP A 97 -3.59 -15.71 -9.59
C ASP A 97 -3.09 -14.66 -10.59
N ARG A 98 -2.99 -13.41 -10.13
CA ARG A 98 -2.55 -12.27 -10.95
C ARG A 98 -1.75 -11.25 -10.17
N ILE A 99 -0.89 -10.55 -10.89
CA ILE A 99 -0.17 -9.36 -10.43
C ILE A 99 -0.70 -8.17 -11.22
N CYS A 100 -1.43 -7.27 -10.56
CA CYS A 100 -1.93 -6.04 -11.17
C CYS A 100 -0.80 -5.01 -11.27
N LEU A 101 -0.78 -4.27 -12.37
CA LEU A 101 0.23 -3.26 -12.70
C LEU A 101 -0.43 -1.88 -12.73
N PHE A 102 -0.02 -1.01 -11.82
CA PHE A 102 -0.51 0.37 -11.76
C PHE A 102 0.63 1.35 -11.99
N THR A 103 0.43 2.37 -12.83
CA THR A 103 1.26 3.56 -12.83
C THR A 103 0.83 4.44 -11.66
N VAL A 104 1.77 4.87 -10.83
CA VAL A 104 1.52 5.87 -9.77
C VAL A 104 1.64 7.25 -10.38
N SER A 105 0.57 8.05 -10.35
CA SER A 105 0.61 9.45 -10.78
C SER A 105 1.27 10.35 -9.72
N ASP A 106 1.63 11.56 -10.12
CA ASP A 106 2.27 12.55 -9.24
C ASP A 106 1.42 12.92 -8.01
N ASP A 107 0.09 12.80 -8.11
CA ASP A 107 -0.87 13.02 -7.02
C ASP A 107 -1.25 11.74 -6.25
N GLY A 108 -0.65 10.60 -6.60
CA GLY A 108 -0.76 9.33 -5.89
C GLY A 108 -1.90 8.42 -6.34
N HIS A 109 -2.61 8.76 -7.41
CA HIS A 109 -3.61 7.88 -8.01
C HIS A 109 -2.96 6.69 -8.74
N LEU A 110 -3.62 5.54 -8.66
CA LEU A 110 -3.19 4.30 -9.29
C LEU A 110 -3.94 4.11 -10.61
N VAL A 111 -3.21 4.21 -11.72
CA VAL A 111 -3.77 4.05 -13.07
C VAL A 111 -3.35 2.69 -13.61
N ALA A 112 -4.33 1.82 -13.88
CA ALA A 112 -4.05 0.51 -14.48
C ALA A 112 -3.28 0.66 -15.81
N GLN A 113 -2.24 -0.16 -16.00
CA GLN A 113 -1.45 -0.18 -17.22
C GLN A 113 -2.15 -0.94 -18.36
N ASP A 114 -1.53 -0.95 -19.55
CA ASP A 114 -1.89 -1.83 -20.65
C ASP A 114 -0.65 -2.63 -21.08
N PRO A 115 -0.57 -3.94 -20.79
CA PRO A 115 -1.57 -4.75 -20.10
C PRO A 115 -1.74 -4.35 -18.61
N ALA A 116 -2.94 -4.53 -18.07
CA ALA A 116 -3.27 -4.15 -16.68
C ALA A 116 -2.72 -5.14 -15.64
N GLU A 117 -2.37 -6.34 -16.07
CA GLU A 117 -1.98 -7.42 -15.16
C GLU A 117 -1.12 -8.46 -15.87
N VAL A 118 -0.42 -9.25 -15.05
CA VAL A 118 0.27 -10.47 -15.44
C VAL A 118 -0.39 -11.64 -14.73
N THR A 119 -0.87 -12.62 -15.49
CA THR A 119 -1.44 -13.86 -14.94
C THR A 119 -0.33 -14.80 -14.46
N THR A 120 -0.54 -15.44 -13.32
CA THR A 120 0.33 -16.49 -12.78
C THR A 120 -0.33 -17.86 -12.92
N VAL A 121 0.42 -18.93 -12.66
CA VAL A 121 -0.20 -20.27 -12.58
C VAL A 121 -1.18 -20.34 -11.42
N GLU A 122 -2.20 -21.18 -11.53
CA GLU A 122 -3.21 -21.36 -10.48
C GLU A 122 -2.57 -21.81 -9.16
N GLY A 123 -2.89 -21.13 -8.07
CA GLY A 123 -2.36 -21.44 -6.74
C GLY A 123 -0.87 -21.13 -6.58
N ALA A 124 -0.29 -20.27 -7.43
CA ALA A 124 1.12 -19.90 -7.37
C ALA A 124 1.54 -19.42 -5.97
N GLY A 125 0.64 -18.71 -5.27
CA GLY A 125 0.92 -18.17 -3.94
C GLY A 125 2.18 -17.27 -3.92
N PRO A 126 2.58 -16.79 -2.73
CA PRO A 126 3.89 -16.15 -2.55
C PRO A 126 5.00 -17.19 -2.32
#